data_AF-A0A1G9FD97-F1
#
_entry.id   AF-A0A1G9FD97-F1
#
_cell.length_a   1.000
_cell.length_b   1.000
_cell.length_c   1.000
_cell.angle_alpha   90.00
_cell.angle_beta   90.00
_cell.angle_gamma   90.00
#
_symmetry.space_group_name_H-M   'P 1'
#
loop_
_entity.id
_entity.type
_entity.pdbx_description
1 polymer ?
#
loop_
_entity_poly.entity_id
_entity_poly.type
_entity_poly.pdbx_seq_one_letter_code
_entity_poly.pdbx_strand_id
1 'polypeptide(L)'
;MSTFSEKIRILRKNREWTQAQLAEALSVSESTVQKWEVDKNTPPVTEIKRLADVFYLPVTSLVDDAVDIPEYYYLETIPAEDFYPRPAATDSTPHMVYDAALIKNANLHRFNNKAGEAYSAIYVGRDERLSCERGHEQGMIDYWNQG
;
A
#
# COMPACT_ATOMS: atom_id res chain seq x y z
N MET A 1 14.33 8.63 -6.43
CA MET A 1 14.11 9.97 -5.86
C MET A 1 12.77 10.48 -6.36
N SER A 2 11.75 10.18 -5.58
CA SER A 2 10.37 10.63 -5.73
C SER A 2 10.24 12.05 -5.21
N THR A 3 9.55 12.90 -5.96
CA THR A 3 9.32 14.29 -5.55
C THR A 3 8.27 14.34 -4.44
N PHE A 4 8.28 15.42 -3.66
CA PHE A 4 7.28 15.65 -2.61
C PHE A 4 5.82 15.52 -3.12
N SER A 5 5.52 16.04 -4.31
CA SER A 5 4.19 15.93 -4.94
C SER A 5 3.82 14.50 -5.31
N GLU A 6 4.80 13.71 -5.77
CA GLU A 6 4.64 12.29 -6.06
C GLU A 6 4.37 11.47 -4.79
N LYS A 7 5.08 11.77 -3.70
CA LYS A 7 4.89 11.12 -2.40
C LYS A 7 3.48 11.30 -1.84
N ILE A 8 2.90 12.49 -1.94
CA ILE A 8 1.50 12.73 -1.54
C ILE A 8 0.57 11.83 -2.34
N ARG A 9 0.77 11.75 -3.65
CA ARG A 9 -0.05 10.93 -4.55
C ARG A 9 0.07 9.45 -4.21
N ILE A 10 1.28 8.96 -3.96
CA ILE A 10 1.56 7.58 -3.58
C ILE A 10 0.89 7.24 -2.24
N LEU A 11 1.11 8.05 -1.21
CA LEU A 11 0.51 7.85 0.11
C LEU A 11 -1.02 7.83 0.05
N ARG A 12 -1.61 8.72 -0.75
CA ARG A 12 -3.06 8.74 -0.98
C ARG A 12 -3.54 7.44 -1.64
N LYS A 13 -2.88 7.01 -2.71
CA LYS A 13 -3.24 5.78 -3.43
C LYS A 13 -3.06 4.52 -2.58
N ASN A 14 -2.01 4.46 -1.77
CA ASN A 14 -1.77 3.34 -0.86
C ASN A 14 -2.93 3.15 0.13
N ARG A 15 -3.63 4.24 0.47
CA ARG A 15 -4.85 4.23 1.29
C ARG A 15 -6.15 4.10 0.51
N GLU A 16 -6.08 3.90 -0.80
CA GLU A 16 -7.23 3.87 -1.70
C GLU A 16 -8.09 5.14 -1.65
N TRP A 17 -7.47 6.27 -1.28
CA TRP A 17 -8.19 7.52 -1.14
C TRP A 17 -8.33 8.25 -2.47
N THR A 18 -9.50 8.80 -2.71
CA THR A 18 -9.71 9.84 -3.72
C THR A 18 -9.08 11.15 -3.25
N GLN A 19 -8.84 12.09 -4.17
CA GLN A 19 -8.35 13.42 -3.81
C GLN A 19 -9.33 14.13 -2.86
N ALA A 20 -10.63 13.91 -3.03
CA ALA A 20 -11.68 14.40 -2.14
C ALA A 20 -11.55 13.82 -0.72
N GLN A 21 -11.28 12.52 -0.58
CA GLN A 21 -11.12 11.88 0.73
C GLN A 21 -9.87 12.39 1.48
N LEU A 22 -8.75 12.58 0.78
CA LEU A 22 -7.57 13.20 1.38
C LEU A 22 -7.84 14.66 1.78
N ALA A 23 -8.59 15.38 0.95
CA ALA A 23 -8.96 16.76 1.24
C ALA A 23 -9.87 16.87 2.47
N GLU A 24 -10.84 15.96 2.60
CA GLU A 24 -11.71 15.84 3.77
C GLU A 24 -10.90 15.54 5.04
N ALA A 25 -9.99 14.57 4.99
CA ALA A 25 -9.12 14.22 6.11
C ALA A 25 -8.24 15.39 6.59
N LEU A 26 -7.86 16.29 5.68
CA LEU A 26 -7.06 17.48 5.97
C LEU A 26 -7.90 18.74 6.19
N SER A 27 -9.23 18.66 6.03
CA SER A 27 -10.14 19.81 6.06
C SER A 27 -9.74 20.92 5.07
N VAL A 28 -9.34 20.54 3.85
CA VAL A 28 -9.00 21.44 2.74
C VAL A 28 -9.90 21.15 1.53
N SER A 29 -9.78 21.95 0.46
CA SER A 29 -10.50 21.69 -0.78
C SER A 29 -9.83 20.59 -1.61
N GLU A 30 -10.61 19.80 -2.34
CA GLU A 30 -10.08 18.81 -3.31
C GLU A 30 -9.12 19.46 -4.32
N SER A 31 -9.45 20.67 -4.79
CA SER A 31 -8.60 21.44 -5.71
C SER A 31 -7.23 21.79 -5.11
N THR A 32 -7.14 21.90 -3.78
CA THR A 32 -5.89 22.13 -3.05
C THR A 32 -5.00 20.90 -3.14
N VAL A 33 -5.55 19.71 -2.84
CA VAL A 33 -4.86 18.43 -2.94
C VAL A 33 -4.40 18.15 -4.38
N GLN A 34 -5.26 18.38 -5.37
CA GLN A 34 -4.91 18.25 -6.78
C GLN A 34 -3.68 19.09 -7.14
N LYS A 35 -3.62 20.34 -6.69
CA LYS A 35 -2.49 21.25 -6.96
C LYS A 35 -1.20 20.78 -6.29
N TRP A 36 -1.28 20.19 -5.10
CA TRP A 36 -0.13 19.61 -4.41
C TRP A 36 0.42 18.39 -5.15
N GLU A 37 -0.45 17.52 -5.66
CA GLU A 37 -0.04 16.31 -6.37
C GLU A 37 0.54 16.55 -7.77
N VAL A 38 0.23 17.71 -8.38
CA VAL A 38 0.74 18.07 -9.72
C VAL A 38 1.78 19.19 -9.68
N ASP A 39 2.37 19.42 -8.50
CA ASP A 39 3.44 20.41 -8.27
C ASP A 39 3.08 21.85 -8.68
N LYS A 40 1.78 22.18 -8.72
CA LYS A 40 1.29 23.53 -9.03
C LYS A 40 1.31 24.47 -7.84
N ASN A 41 1.34 23.92 -6.62
CA ASN A 41 1.47 24.67 -5.38
C ASN A 41 2.08 23.77 -4.30
N THR A 42 2.86 24.34 -3.39
CA THR A 42 3.43 23.60 -2.26
C THR A 42 2.51 23.73 -1.04
N PRO A 43 2.23 22.65 -0.29
CA PRO A 43 1.51 22.77 0.98
C PRO A 43 2.30 23.64 1.97
N PRO A 44 1.65 24.49 2.75
CA PRO A 44 2.33 25.19 3.83
C PRO A 44 2.75 24.20 4.91
N VAL A 45 3.74 24.56 5.73
CA VAL A 45 4.33 23.69 6.77
C VAL A 45 3.27 23.08 7.71
N THR A 46 2.17 23.78 7.96
CA THR A 46 1.04 23.27 8.74
C THR A 46 0.39 22.05 8.09
N GLU A 47 0.18 22.08 6.78
CA GLU A 47 -0.41 20.95 6.05
C GLU A 47 0.60 19.83 5.83
N ILE A 48 1.89 20.14 5.71
CA ILE A 48 2.94 19.10 5.67
C ILE A 48 2.92 18.26 6.96
N LYS A 49 2.79 18.91 8.11
CA LYS A 49 2.67 18.22 9.40
C LYS A 49 1.41 17.35 9.46
N ARG A 50 0.27 17.91 9.03
CA ARG A 50 -0.99 17.15 8.99
C ARG A 50 -0.95 15.97 8.03
N LEU A 51 -0.29 16.09 6.87
CA LEU A 51 -0.06 14.98 5.96
C LEU A 51 0.74 13.87 6.66
N ALA A 52 1.82 14.23 7.35
CA ALA A 52 2.62 13.30 8.12
C ALA A 52 1.79 12.58 9.20
N ASP A 53 0.97 13.33 9.93
CA ASP A 53 0.08 12.80 10.97
C ASP A 53 -0.99 11.86 10.37
N VAL A 54 -1.68 12.30 9.31
CA VAL A 54 -2.74 11.54 8.63
C VAL A 54 -2.22 10.21 8.13
N PHE A 55 -1.02 10.20 7.54
CA PHE A 55 -0.41 9.01 6.95
C PHE A 55 0.50 8.24 7.92
N TYR A 56 0.60 8.66 9.20
CA TYR A 56 1.42 8.04 10.24
C TYR A 56 2.90 7.86 9.85
N LEU A 57 3.52 8.88 9.26
CA LEU A 57 4.94 8.88 8.94
C LEU A 57 5.65 10.11 9.52
N PRO A 58 6.98 10.06 9.71
CA PRO A 58 7.77 11.24 10.01
C PRO A 58 7.67 12.30 8.90
N VAL A 59 7.60 13.57 9.27
CA VAL A 59 7.65 14.70 8.32
C VAL A 59 8.88 14.62 7.41
N THR A 60 10.01 14.14 7.93
CA THR A 60 11.25 13.94 7.16
C THR A 60 11.06 13.01 5.96
N SER A 61 10.23 11.97 6.09
CA SER A 61 9.98 11.02 4.99
C SER A 61 9.22 11.66 3.83
N LEU A 62 8.39 12.68 4.11
CA LEU A 62 7.72 13.48 3.08
C LEU A 62 8.69 14.42 2.37
N VAL A 63 9.56 15.12 3.11
CA VAL A 63 10.39 16.22 2.55
C VAL A 63 11.76 15.80 2.04
N ASP A 64 12.28 14.64 2.42
CA ASP A 64 13.61 14.18 2.02
C ASP A 64 13.53 13.42 0.69
N ASP A 65 13.98 14.03 -0.41
CA ASP A 65 13.97 13.44 -1.76
C ASP A 65 14.81 12.15 -1.88
N ALA A 66 15.71 11.86 -0.93
CA ALA A 66 16.43 10.60 -0.86
C ALA A 66 15.59 9.44 -0.32
N VAL A 67 14.46 9.73 0.34
CA VAL A 67 13.51 8.74 0.83
C VAL A 67 12.47 8.46 -0.23
N ASP A 68 12.48 7.25 -0.78
CA ASP A 68 11.44 6.78 -1.68
C ASP A 68 10.30 6.09 -0.90
N ILE A 69 9.05 6.44 -1.22
CA ILE A 69 7.86 5.80 -0.67
C ILE A 69 7.37 4.77 -1.70
N PRO A 70 7.30 3.47 -1.37
CA PRO A 70 6.81 2.46 -2.28
C PRO A 70 5.30 2.66 -2.55
N GLU A 71 4.90 2.55 -3.82
CA GLU A 71 3.49 2.51 -4.23
C GLU A 71 2.99 1.06 -4.13
N TYR A 72 1.89 0.85 -3.40
CA TYR A 72 1.23 -0.44 -3.27
C TYR A 72 -0.03 -0.43 -4.16
N TYR A 73 -0.14 -1.41 -5.05
CA TYR A 73 -1.31 -1.57 -5.91
C TYR A 73 -2.18 -2.70 -5.36
N TYR A 74 -3.45 -2.40 -5.07
CA TYR A 74 -4.47 -3.44 -4.91
C TYR A 74 -4.81 -4.01 -6.29
N LEU A 75 -4.72 -5.34 -6.43
CA LEU A 75 -5.36 -6.03 -7.55
C LEU A 75 -6.87 -5.86 -7.37
N GLU A 76 -7.55 -5.27 -8.36
CA GLU A 76 -9.01 -5.20 -8.37
C GLU A 76 -9.59 -6.59 -8.07
N THR A 77 -10.65 -6.65 -7.26
CA THR A 77 -11.40 -7.88 -7.01
C THR A 77 -11.73 -8.54 -8.34
N ILE A 78 -11.10 -9.69 -8.60
CA ILE A 78 -11.42 -10.53 -9.75
C ILE A 78 -12.88 -10.97 -9.56
N PRO A 79 -13.78 -10.71 -10.53
CA PRO A 79 -15.14 -11.23 -10.47
C PRO A 79 -15.11 -12.73 -10.19
N ALA A 80 -15.99 -13.24 -9.32
CA ALA A 80 -16.00 -14.66 -8.94
C ALA A 80 -16.11 -15.63 -10.13
N GLU A 81 -16.59 -15.13 -11.27
CA GLU A 81 -16.70 -15.81 -12.56
C GLU A 81 -15.39 -15.88 -13.36
N ASP A 82 -14.47 -14.95 -13.14
CA ASP A 82 -13.08 -15.01 -13.61
C ASP A 82 -12.18 -15.82 -12.65
N PHE A 83 -12.71 -16.19 -11.47
CA PHE A 83 -12.11 -17.19 -10.59
C PHE A 83 -12.43 -18.61 -11.12
N TYR A 84 -11.73 -19.02 -12.18
CA TYR A 84 -11.58 -20.46 -12.40
C TYR A 84 -10.70 -21.02 -11.28
N PRO A 85 -11.14 -22.02 -10.51
CA PRO A 85 -10.21 -22.84 -9.78
C PRO A 85 -9.30 -23.46 -10.84
N ARG A 86 -8.08 -22.93 -11.01
CA ARG A 86 -7.04 -23.78 -11.59
C ARG A 86 -6.97 -24.95 -10.61
N PRO A 87 -7.29 -26.19 -11.04
CA PRO A 87 -6.93 -27.35 -10.24
C PRO A 87 -5.48 -27.10 -9.87
N ALA A 88 -5.17 -27.15 -8.56
CA ALA A 88 -3.84 -26.87 -8.01
C ALA A 88 -2.84 -27.27 -9.07
N ALA A 89 -2.26 -26.28 -9.75
CA ALA A 89 -1.51 -26.55 -10.95
C ALA A 89 -0.55 -27.66 -10.53
N THR A 90 -0.49 -28.71 -11.33
CA THR A 90 0.45 -29.81 -11.20
C THR A 90 1.86 -29.29 -11.48
N ASP A 91 2.23 -28.22 -10.79
CA ASP A 91 3.48 -27.49 -10.75
C ASP A 91 3.49 -26.82 -9.37
N SER A 92 3.99 -27.60 -8.43
CA SER A 92 3.92 -27.38 -7.00
C SER A 92 4.89 -26.28 -6.59
N THR A 93 4.44 -25.04 -6.39
CA THR A 93 5.17 -24.12 -5.53
C THR A 93 4.71 -24.34 -4.08
N PRO A 94 5.59 -24.74 -3.15
CA PRO A 94 5.19 -24.95 -1.76
C PRO A 94 4.76 -23.62 -1.12
N HIS A 95 3.50 -23.53 -0.71
CA HIS A 95 2.99 -22.42 0.09
C HIS A 95 3.15 -22.77 1.56
N MET A 96 3.86 -21.95 2.32
CA MET A 96 4.01 -22.08 3.77
C MET A 96 3.28 -20.93 4.46
N VAL A 97 2.41 -21.26 5.42
CA VAL A 97 1.71 -20.30 6.28
C VAL A 97 2.58 -19.99 7.49
N TYR A 98 2.78 -18.71 7.79
CA TYR A 98 3.56 -18.26 8.94
C TYR A 98 2.70 -17.42 9.87
N ASP A 99 2.87 -17.66 11.18
CA ASP A 99 2.33 -16.80 12.22
C ASP A 99 3.22 -15.56 12.34
N ALA A 100 2.77 -14.47 11.71
CA ALA A 100 3.46 -13.19 11.67
C ALA A 100 2.80 -12.15 12.60
N ALA A 101 2.05 -12.61 13.62
CA ALA A 101 1.29 -11.74 14.53
C ALA A 101 0.39 -10.74 13.78
N LEU A 102 -0.22 -11.19 12.68
CA LEU A 102 -1.10 -10.36 11.87
C LEU A 102 -2.44 -10.17 12.57
N ILE A 103 -2.89 -8.93 12.67
CA ILE A 103 -4.21 -8.60 13.23
C ILE A 103 -5.34 -8.97 12.25
N LYS A 104 -6.60 -8.84 12.67
CA LYS A 104 -7.81 -9.08 11.83
C LYS A 104 -7.92 -10.52 11.28
N ASN A 105 -7.45 -11.51 12.04
CA ASN A 105 -7.49 -12.94 11.68
C ASN A 105 -6.83 -13.22 10.31
N ALA A 106 -5.71 -12.56 10.04
CA ALA A 106 -5.01 -12.70 8.78
C ALA A 106 -3.85 -13.70 8.86
N ASN A 107 -3.47 -14.26 7.72
CA ASN A 107 -2.38 -15.22 7.59
C ASN A 107 -1.36 -14.71 6.58
N LEU A 108 -0.07 -14.87 6.91
CA LEU A 108 1.02 -14.60 5.98
C LEU A 108 1.30 -15.84 5.15
N HIS A 109 1.18 -15.69 3.85
CA HIS A 109 1.49 -16.70 2.85
C HIS A 109 2.78 -16.30 2.15
N ARG A 110 3.64 -17.28 1.94
CA ARG A 110 4.93 -17.11 1.26
C ARG A 110 4.95 -18.05 0.08
N PHE A 111 5.21 -17.53 -1.12
CA PHE A 111 5.17 -18.29 -2.36
C PHE A 111 6.16 -17.71 -3.38
N ASN A 112 6.37 -18.42 -4.50
CA ASN A 112 7.04 -17.83 -5.66
C ASN A 112 6.01 -17.54 -6.74
N ASN A 113 6.13 -16.40 -7.41
CA ASN A 113 5.27 -16.05 -8.54
C ASN A 113 5.59 -16.92 -9.78
N LYS A 114 4.87 -16.72 -10.88
CA LYS A 114 5.08 -17.47 -12.13
C LYS A 114 6.48 -17.25 -12.76
N ALA A 115 7.17 -16.18 -12.40
CA ALA A 115 8.54 -15.91 -12.81
C ALA A 115 9.59 -16.52 -11.87
N GLY A 116 9.17 -17.20 -10.79
CA GLY A 116 10.06 -17.79 -9.78
C GLY A 116 10.54 -16.82 -8.71
N GLU A 117 10.04 -15.59 -8.70
CA GLU A 117 10.42 -14.57 -7.73
C GLU A 117 9.70 -14.81 -6.40
N ALA A 118 10.41 -14.64 -5.29
CA ALA A 118 9.85 -14.87 -3.97
C ALA A 118 8.92 -13.72 -3.57
N TYR A 119 7.69 -14.07 -3.20
CA TYR A 119 6.63 -13.14 -2.79
C TYR A 119 6.08 -13.53 -1.42
N SER A 120 5.45 -12.56 -0.79
CA SER A 120 4.67 -12.70 0.43
C SER A 120 3.31 -12.07 0.23
N ALA A 121 2.29 -12.63 0.86
CA ALA A 121 0.93 -12.12 0.80
C ALA A 121 0.20 -12.30 2.12
N ILE A 122 -0.68 -11.37 2.44
CA ILE A 122 -1.55 -11.41 3.61
C ILE A 122 -2.95 -11.81 3.16
N TYR A 123 -3.50 -12.83 3.80
CA TYR A 123 -4.83 -13.37 3.53
C TYR A 123 -5.75 -13.16 4.71
N VAL A 124 -7.01 -12.77 4.48
CA VAL A 124 -8.08 -12.84 5.50
C VAL A 124 -9.08 -13.89 5.04
N GLY A 125 -9.14 -15.02 5.75
CA GLY A 125 -9.91 -16.17 5.29
C GLY A 125 -9.33 -16.73 3.99
N ARG A 126 -10.07 -16.60 2.88
CA ARG A 126 -9.64 -17.03 1.54
C ARG A 126 -9.26 -15.87 0.63
N ASP A 127 -9.45 -14.64 1.09
CA ASP A 127 -9.21 -13.44 0.28
C ASP A 127 -7.78 -12.97 0.47
N GLU A 128 -7.01 -12.90 -0.62
CA GLU A 128 -5.74 -12.19 -0.63
C GLU A 128 -6.02 -10.69 -0.47
N ARG A 129 -5.36 -10.06 0.51
CA ARG A 129 -5.56 -8.64 0.84
C ARG A 129 -4.38 -7.78 0.42
N LEU A 130 -3.15 -8.28 0.60
CA LEU A 130 -1.94 -7.60 0.18
C LEU A 130 -0.92 -8.62 -0.30
N SER A 131 -0.09 -8.25 -1.26
CA SER A 131 1.09 -9.01 -1.64
C SER A 131 2.25 -8.11 -2.05
N CYS A 132 3.47 -8.59 -1.83
CA CYS A 132 4.70 -7.90 -2.16
C CYS A 132 5.83 -8.90 -2.45
N GLU A 133 6.91 -8.44 -3.08
CA GLU A 133 8.15 -9.20 -3.11
C GLU A 133 8.64 -9.48 -1.69
N ARG A 134 9.28 -10.64 -1.49
CA ARG A 134 9.73 -11.12 -0.18
C ARG A 134 10.63 -10.12 0.55
N GLY A 135 11.42 -9.33 -0.19
CA GLY A 135 12.29 -8.30 0.38
C GLY A 135 11.55 -7.18 1.12
N HIS A 136 10.26 -6.99 0.83
CA HIS A 136 9.42 -5.94 1.43
C HIS A 136 8.39 -6.49 2.42
N GLU A 137 8.48 -7.77 2.77
CA GLU A 137 7.52 -8.48 3.63
C GLU A 137 7.29 -7.77 4.97
N GLN A 138 8.36 -7.32 5.64
CA GLN A 138 8.22 -6.67 6.94
C GLN A 138 7.41 -5.36 6.83
N GLY A 139 7.63 -4.57 5.79
CA GLY A 139 6.85 -3.36 5.54
C GLY A 139 5.37 -3.64 5.28
N MET A 140 5.07 -4.74 4.56
CA MET A 140 3.69 -5.20 4.34
C MET A 140 3.02 -5.66 5.66
N ILE A 141 3.75 -6.37 6.52
CA ILE A 141 3.27 -6.78 7.86
C ILE A 141 3.01 -5.55 8.73
N ASP A 142 3.96 -4.62 8.79
CA ASP A 142 3.85 -3.40 9.58
C ASP A 142 2.67 -2.55 9.11
N TYR A 143 2.47 -2.42 7.79
CA TYR A 143 1.32 -1.73 7.21
C TYR A 143 -0.01 -2.39 7.60
N TRP A 144 -0.09 -3.72 7.51
CA TRP A 144 -1.29 -4.46 7.91
C TRP A 144 -1.63 -4.29 9.39
N ASN A 145 -0.60 -4.28 10.24
CA ASN A 145 -0.75 -4.21 11.69
C ASN A 145 -0.95 -2.79 12.25
N GLN A 146 -0.79 -1.75 11.43
CA GLN A 146 -1.08 -0.36 11.81
C GLN A 146 -2.58 -0.03 11.84
N GLY A 147 -3.45 -0.96 11.39
CA GLY A 147 -4.90 -0.72 11.21
C GLY A 147 -5.79 -1.25 12.32
#